data_AF-A0A6C0JJ40-F1
#
_entry.id   AF-A0A6C0JJ40-F1
#
_cell.length_a   1.000
_cell.length_b   1.000
_cell.length_c   1.000
_cell.angle_alpha   90.00
_cell.angle_beta   90.00
_cell.angle_gamma   90.00
#
_symmetry.space_group_name_H-M   'P 1'
#
loop_
_entity.id
_entity.type
_entity.pdbx_description
1 polymer ?
#
loop_
_entity_poly.entity_id
_entity_poly.type
_entity_poly.pdbx_seq_one_letter_code
_entity_poly.pdbx_strand_id
1 'polypeptide(L)'
;MDRLSLPELKQIARARHIKQYYILKRAELIQLLTLAELPASYRIEKMTIHELRDEAKKRNLRGFWGLRRERLVGLLFPEVQDTTPKQNEEDERETQEHHDPQEHDPKNVGVQKV
;
A
#
# COMPACT_ATOMS: atom_id res chain seq x y z
N MET A 1 1.40 -24.04 1.35
CA MET A 1 1.16 -22.82 2.16
C MET A 1 0.33 -23.14 3.41
N ASP A 2 -0.46 -24.21 3.44
CA ASP A 2 -1.42 -24.52 4.52
C ASP A 2 -0.86 -24.93 5.87
N ARG A 3 0.46 -25.12 5.99
CA ARG A 3 1.14 -25.42 7.26
C ARG A 3 1.68 -24.17 7.96
N LEU A 4 1.70 -23.03 7.28
CA LEU A 4 2.20 -21.79 7.84
C LEU A 4 1.17 -21.15 8.78
N SER A 5 1.69 -20.53 9.83
CA SER A 5 0.94 -19.71 10.76
C SER A 5 0.56 -18.36 10.14
N LEU A 6 -0.46 -17.70 10.69
CA LEU A 6 -0.89 -16.38 10.22
C LEU A 6 0.26 -15.32 10.24
N PRO A 7 1.10 -15.24 11.29
CA PRO A 7 2.25 -14.35 11.28
C PRO A 7 3.24 -14.62 10.15
N GLU A 8 3.55 -15.89 9.87
CA GLU A 8 4.46 -16.26 8.78
C GLU A 8 3.87 -15.90 7.41
N LEU A 9 2.57 -16.14 7.20
CA LEU A 9 1.87 -15.73 5.98
C LEU A 9 1.92 -14.21 5.80
N LYS A 10 1.73 -13.43 6.87
CA LYS A 10 1.84 -11.97 6.85
C LYS A 10 3.27 -11.51 6.53
N GLN A 11 4.28 -12.19 7.05
CA GLN A 11 5.69 -11.89 6.76
C GLN A 11 6.02 -12.12 5.28
N ILE A 12 5.54 -13.23 4.70
CA ILE A 12 5.72 -13.51 3.27
C ILE A 12 4.99 -12.48 2.41
N ALA A 13 3.76 -12.10 2.79
CA ALA A 13 3.01 -11.07 2.09
C ALA A 13 3.73 -9.71 2.10
N ARG A 14 4.33 -9.34 3.24
CA ARG A 14 5.18 -8.15 3.36
C ARG A 14 6.41 -8.24 2.45
N ALA A 15 7.09 -9.39 2.41
CA ALA A 15 8.26 -9.60 1.55
C ALA A 15 7.92 -9.50 0.05
N ARG A 16 6.71 -9.91 -0.35
CA ARG A 16 6.18 -9.71 -1.71
C ARG A 16 5.61 -8.30 -1.95
N HIS A 17 5.80 -7.38 -0.99
CA HIS A 17 5.27 -6.02 -1.01
C HIS A 17 3.75 -5.95 -1.28
N ILE A 18 2.98 -6.91 -0.76
CA ILE A 18 1.53 -6.92 -0.92
C ILE A 18 0.95 -5.87 0.03
N LYS A 19 0.24 -4.86 -0.49
CA LYS A 19 -0.46 -3.85 0.34
C LYS A 19 -1.68 -4.47 1.03
N GLN A 20 -2.10 -3.89 2.16
CA GLN A 20 -3.29 -4.31 2.93
C GLN A 20 -3.29 -5.77 3.43
N TYR A 21 -2.18 -6.50 3.33
CA TYR A 21 -2.08 -7.89 3.81
C TYR A 21 -2.46 -8.08 5.29
N TYR A 22 -2.32 -7.03 6.12
CA TYR A 22 -2.57 -7.09 7.55
C TYR A 22 -4.06 -7.22 7.91
N ILE A 23 -4.96 -6.78 7.03
CA ILE A 23 -6.43 -6.93 7.20
C ILE A 23 -6.97 -8.26 6.67
N LEU A 24 -6.17 -9.00 5.89
CA LEU A 24 -6.60 -10.27 5.28
C LEU A 24 -6.60 -11.42 6.28
N LYS A 25 -7.59 -12.31 6.15
CA LYS A 25 -7.68 -13.55 6.91
C LYS A 25 -6.69 -14.59 6.37
N ARG A 26 -6.45 -15.62 7.17
CA ARG A 26 -5.52 -16.72 6.83
C ARG A 26 -5.83 -17.35 5.46
N ALA A 27 -7.10 -17.66 5.20
CA ALA A 27 -7.51 -18.28 3.94
C ALA A 27 -7.23 -17.38 2.72
N GLU A 28 -7.53 -16.08 2.85
CA GLU A 28 -7.29 -15.07 1.80
C GLU A 28 -5.79 -14.90 1.56
N LEU A 29 -4.97 -14.86 2.61
CA LEU A 29 -3.52 -14.79 2.49
C LEU A 29 -2.95 -16.05 1.82
N ILE A 30 -3.42 -17.24 2.17
CA ILE A 30 -2.99 -18.49 1.53
C ILE A 30 -3.32 -18.43 0.04
N GLN A 31 -4.57 -18.12 -0.30
CA GLN A 31 -5.01 -18.02 -1.69
C GLN A 31 -4.15 -17.02 -2.46
N LEU A 32 -3.99 -15.81 -1.94
CA LEU A 32 -3.20 -14.75 -2.55
C LEU A 32 -1.73 -15.14 -2.74
N LEU A 33 -1.13 -15.80 -1.75
CA LEU A 33 0.27 -16.21 -1.78
C LEU A 33 0.53 -17.44 -2.66
N THR A 34 -0.48 -18.27 -2.90
CA THR A 34 -0.40 -19.40 -3.84
C THR A 34 -0.52 -18.98 -5.30
N LEU A 35 -1.04 -17.78 -5.59
CA LEU A 35 -1.11 -17.29 -6.97
C LEU A 35 0.30 -16.98 -7.52
N ALA A 36 0.54 -17.44 -8.75
CA ALA A 36 1.77 -17.17 -9.50
C ALA A 36 1.91 -15.66 -9.77
N GLU A 37 0.81 -15.01 -10.14
CA GLU A 37 0.73 -13.57 -10.34
C GLU A 37 -0.27 -12.93 -9.37
N LEU A 38 0.05 -11.74 -8.88
CA LEU A 38 -0.85 -10.99 -8.00
C LEU A 38 -2.10 -10.56 -8.78
N PRO A 39 -3.29 -10.62 -8.18
CA PRO A 39 -4.51 -10.10 -8.79
C PRO A 39 -4.34 -8.65 -9.23
N ALA A 40 -5.01 -8.28 -10.32
CA ALA A 40 -4.89 -6.96 -10.94
C ALA A 40 -5.12 -5.82 -9.92
N SER A 41 -6.03 -5.99 -8.96
CA SER A 41 -6.28 -5.04 -7.88
C SER A 41 -5.02 -4.64 -7.11
N TYR A 42 -4.21 -5.61 -6.70
CA TYR A 42 -2.95 -5.36 -6.00
C TYR A 42 -1.87 -4.72 -6.90
N ARG A 43 -1.90 -5.02 -8.20
CA ARG A 43 -0.99 -4.42 -9.18
C ARG A 43 -1.34 -2.95 -9.42
N ILE A 44 -2.61 -2.66 -9.67
CA ILE A 44 -3.13 -1.29 -9.90
C ILE A 44 -2.90 -0.42 -8.67
N GLU A 45 -3.07 -0.99 -7.47
CA GLU A 45 -2.83 -0.30 -6.21
C GLU A 45 -1.35 0.13 -6.00
N LYS A 46 -0.42 -0.49 -6.73
CA LYS A 46 0.99 -0.05 -6.78
C LYS A 46 1.27 0.96 -7.90
N MET A 47 0.40 1.06 -8.90
CA MET A 47 0.61 1.99 -10.01
C MET A 47 0.52 3.43 -9.51
N THR A 48 1.58 4.17 -9.79
CA THR A 48 1.66 5.62 -9.62
C THR A 48 0.76 6.31 -10.62
N ILE A 49 0.46 7.60 -10.36
CA ILE A 49 -0.28 8.43 -11.32
C ILE A 49 0.42 8.51 -12.69
N HIS A 50 1.77 8.45 -12.72
CA HIS A 50 2.55 8.46 -13.95
C HIS A 50 2.35 7.16 -14.75
N GLU A 51 2.45 6.01 -14.09
CA GLU A 51 2.22 4.71 -14.74
C GLU A 51 0.78 4.56 -15.25
N LEU A 52 -0.20 5.09 -14.50
CA LEU A 52 -1.59 5.12 -14.95
C LEU A 52 -1.77 6.03 -16.18
N ARG A 53 -1.08 7.18 -16.22
CA ARG A 53 -1.08 8.07 -17.40
C ARG A 53 -0.38 7.43 -18.60
N ASP A 54 0.71 6.71 -18.37
CA ASP A 54 1.39 5.96 -19.42
C ASP A 54 0.50 4.85 -19.98
N GLU A 55 -0.23 4.15 -19.11
CA GLU A 55 -1.21 3.16 -19.52
C GLU A 55 -2.37 3.79 -20.30
N ALA A 56 -2.86 4.96 -19.88
CA ALA A 56 -3.85 5.73 -20.63
C ALA A 56 -3.34 6.16 -22.02
N LYS A 57 -2.06 6.54 -22.11
CA LYS A 57 -1.39 6.87 -23.37
C LYS A 57 -1.26 5.66 -24.28
N LYS A 58 -0.83 4.50 -23.75
CA LYS A 58 -0.77 3.22 -24.49
C LYS A 58 -2.14 2.83 -25.07
N ARG A 59 -3.21 3.16 -24.37
CA ARG A 59 -4.60 2.90 -24.80
C ARG A 59 -5.22 4.02 -25.65
N ASN A 60 -4.43 5.01 -26.08
CA ASN A 60 -4.90 6.15 -26.89
C ASN A 60 -6.05 6.95 -26.25
N LEU A 61 -6.13 6.99 -24.92
CA LEU A 61 -7.12 7.83 -24.23
C LEU A 61 -6.72 9.31 -24.37
N ARG A 62 -7.72 10.19 -24.43
CA ARG A 62 -7.55 11.66 -24.47
C ARG A 62 -8.14 12.29 -23.22
N GLY A 63 -7.68 13.50 -22.86
CA GLY A 63 -8.22 14.25 -21.72
C GLY A 63 -7.85 13.70 -20.34
N PHE A 64 -6.94 12.74 -20.25
CA PHE A 64 -6.59 12.08 -18.98
C PHE A 64 -5.64 12.89 -18.07
N TRP A 65 -4.99 13.94 -18.59
CA TRP A 65 -3.97 14.71 -17.87
C TRP A 65 -4.51 15.37 -16.59
N GLY A 66 -5.76 15.84 -16.62
CA GLY A 66 -6.44 16.46 -15.47
C GLY A 66 -7.18 15.47 -14.57
N LEU A 67 -7.16 14.17 -14.86
CA LEU A 67 -7.86 13.18 -14.06
C LEU A 67 -7.06 12.82 -12.82
N ARG A 68 -7.76 12.71 -11.69
CA ARG A 68 -7.25 12.14 -10.44
C ARG A 68 -7.07 10.63 -10.59
N ARG A 69 -6.26 10.05 -9.70
CA ARG A 69 -5.87 8.63 -9.74
C ARG A 69 -7.10 7.71 -9.79
N GLU A 70 -8.09 7.96 -8.96
CA GLU A 70 -9.30 7.13 -8.82
C GLU A 70 -10.10 7.09 -10.12
N ARG A 71 -10.23 8.26 -10.76
CA ARG A 71 -10.89 8.38 -12.08
C ARG A 71 -10.10 7.69 -13.17
N LEU A 72 -8.77 7.81 -13.17
CA LEU A 72 -7.89 7.11 -14.11
C LEU A 72 -7.98 5.59 -13.95
N VAL A 73 -7.90 5.09 -12.71
CA VAL A 73 -8.09 3.66 -12.41
C VAL A 73 -9.45 3.19 -12.88
N GLY A 74 -10.52 3.95 -12.60
CA GLY A 74 -11.86 3.57 -13.03
C GLY A 74 -12.02 3.46 -14.55
N LEU A 75 -11.37 4.34 -15.31
CA LEU A 75 -11.39 4.29 -16.78
C LEU A 75 -10.51 3.16 -17.35
N LEU A 76 -9.37 2.87 -16.71
CA LEU A 76 -8.41 1.88 -17.19
C LEU A 76 -8.73 0.45 -16.74
N PHE A 77 -9.37 0.29 -15.58
CA PHE A 77 -9.59 -1.02 -14.96
C PHE A 77 -11.00 -1.06 -14.36
N PRO A 78 -12.05 -1.01 -15.20
CA PRO A 78 -13.44 -0.99 -14.74
C PRO A 78 -13.80 -2.23 -13.92
N GLU A 79 -13.19 -3.38 -14.19
CA GLU A 79 -13.42 -4.65 -13.48
C GLU A 79 -12.97 -4.65 -12.01
N VAL A 80 -12.19 -3.65 -11.58
CA VAL A 80 -11.64 -3.57 -10.21
C VAL A 80 -12.42 -2.59 -9.33
N GLN A 81 -13.29 -1.75 -9.93
CA GLN A 81 -14.03 -0.71 -9.21
C GLN A 81 -14.96 -1.26 -8.11
N ASP A 82 -15.52 -2.47 -8.27
CA ASP A 82 -16.40 -3.08 -7.27
C ASP A 82 -15.68 -3.55 -5.99
N THR A 83 -14.34 -3.57 -5.97
CA THR A 83 -13.56 -4.09 -4.84
C THR A 83 -12.84 -3.03 -4.02
N THR A 84 -12.87 -1.77 -4.45
CA THR A 84 -12.22 -0.68 -3.71
C THR A 84 -13.24 -0.11 -2.72
N PRO A 85 -13.02 -0.18 -1.39
CA PRO A 85 -13.86 0.57 -0.48
C PRO A 85 -13.77 2.04 -0.90
N LYS A 86 -14.91 2.68 -1.15
CA LYS A 86 -15.00 4.14 -1.26
C LYS A 86 -14.51 4.72 0.07
N GLN A 87 -13.20 4.95 0.19
CA GLN A 87 -12.67 5.73 1.29
C GLN A 87 -12.80 7.19 0.91
N ASN A 88 -13.40 7.90 1.85
CA ASN A 88 -13.96 9.23 1.73
C ASN A 88 -12.99 10.23 1.10
N GLU A 89 -13.60 11.11 0.32
CA GLU A 89 -13.10 12.43 -0.01
C GLU A 89 -12.65 13.14 1.27
N GLU A 90 -11.36 13.44 1.38
CA GLU A 90 -10.79 14.56 2.15
C GLU A 90 -9.26 14.48 2.00
N ASP A 91 -8.72 15.26 1.06
CA ASP A 91 -7.29 15.57 1.01
C ASP A 91 -7.15 17.04 1.42
N GLU A 92 -7.19 17.27 2.74
CA GLU A 92 -6.70 18.50 3.34
C GLU A 92 -5.34 18.22 4.00
N ARG A 93 -4.30 18.69 3.29
CA ARG A 93 -3.14 19.41 3.84
C ARG A 93 -1.96 18.62 4.42
N GLU A 94 -0.81 19.16 4.01
CA GLU A 94 0.47 19.22 4.71
C GLU A 94 1.33 17.95 4.74
N THR A 95 2.36 17.99 3.90
CA THR A 95 3.64 17.32 4.12
C THR A 95 4.18 17.67 5.51
N GLN A 96 3.83 16.84 6.51
CA GLN A 96 4.50 16.84 7.80
C GLN A 96 5.96 16.45 7.58
N GLU A 97 6.84 17.43 7.74
CA GLU A 97 8.28 17.20 7.88
C GLU A 97 8.52 16.23 9.04
N HIS A 98 9.32 15.20 8.78
CA HIS A 98 9.73 14.23 9.79
C HIS A 98 10.55 14.95 10.86
N HIS A 99 9.99 15.08 12.07
CA HIS A 99 10.77 15.41 13.26
C HIS A 99 11.71 14.23 13.56
N ASP A 100 13.02 14.46 13.45
CA ASP A 100 14.03 13.56 13.98
C ASP A 100 13.79 13.29 15.49
N PRO A 101 13.90 12.04 15.95
CA PRO A 101 13.72 11.71 17.36
C PRO A 101 14.90 12.23 18.18
N GLN A 102 14.59 12.98 19.25
CA GLN A 102 15.54 13.33 20.30
C GLN A 102 16.07 12.04 20.94
N GLU A 103 17.38 11.81 20.83
CA GLU A 103 18.06 10.78 21.61
C GLU A 103 18.02 11.16 23.09
N HIS A 104 17.22 10.41 23.85
CA HIS A 104 17.16 10.45 25.29
C HIS A 104 18.17 9.43 25.84
N ASP A 105 19.34 9.87 26.29
CA ASP A 105 20.30 9.01 26.98
C ASP A 105 20.02 9.02 28.50
N PRO A 106 19.63 7.88 29.11
CA PRO A 106 19.36 7.80 30.53
C PRO A 106 20.59 7.32 31.33
N LYS A 107 20.90 8.07 32.39
CA LYS A 107 21.62 7.68 33.63
C LYS A 107 23.16 7.65 33.57
N ASN A 108 23.75 8.64 34.23
CA ASN A 108 24.91 8.41 35.10
C ASN A 108 24.77 9.21 36.40
N VAL A 109 24.09 8.59 37.38
CA VAL A 109 24.11 9.03 38.78
C VAL A 109 25.42 8.57 39.42
N GLY A 110 26.44 9.43 39.34
CA GLY A 110 27.74 9.26 39.97
C GLY A 110 27.83 10.02 41.30
N VAL A 111 27.49 9.30 42.36
CA VAL A 111 27.68 9.52 43.80
C VAL A 111 28.63 10.65 44.25
N GLN A 112 28.07 11.51 45.11
CA GLN A 112 28.73 12.49 45.99
C GLN A 112 29.83 11.82 46.84
N LYS A 113 31.06 12.37 46.84
CA LYS A 113 32.02 12.09 47.91
C LYS A 113 32.21 13.35 48.77
N VAL A 114 31.95 13.13 50.05
CA VAL A 114 32.32 13.92 51.23
C VAL A 114 33.82 14.19 51.31
#